data_AF-A0A927LMG4-F1
#
_entry.id   AF-A0A927LMG4-F1
#
_cell.length_a   1.000
_cell.length_b   1.000
_cell.length_c   1.000
_cell.angle_alpha   90.00
_cell.angle_beta   90.00
_cell.angle_gamma   90.00
#
_symmetry.space_group_name_H-M   'P 1'
#
loop_
_entity.id
_entity.type
_entity.pdbx_description
1 polymer ?
#
loop_
_entity_poly.entity_id
_entity_poly.type
_entity_poly.pdbx_seq_one_letter_code
_entity_poly.pdbx_strand_id
1 'polypeptide(L)'
;MRFKNIIIILLIFISSCSPKINYIDGHKIIRYGTKEFENFEKNATIKKEEAWAIQKEITSKHQVPVTHWLFFIIDKKYIFTTSFSSKRETELKGISVDSDTGEVKNIDYKTHVKYENFYNGDNETFST
;
A
#
# COMPACT_ATOMS: atom_id res chain seq x y z
N MET A 1 41.42 11.45 55.07
CA MET A 1 40.35 11.93 54.16
C MET A 1 39.57 10.73 53.65
N ARG A 2 38.24 10.75 53.78
CA ARG A 2 37.33 9.68 53.37
C ARG A 2 36.99 9.85 51.88
N PHE A 3 37.36 8.91 51.03
CA PHE A 3 36.80 8.85 49.67
C PHE A 3 35.66 7.84 49.67
N LYS A 4 34.44 8.35 49.52
CA LYS A 4 33.21 7.58 49.39
C LYS A 4 33.21 6.90 48.02
N ASN A 5 33.19 5.57 48.00
CA ASN A 5 32.90 4.79 46.81
C ASN A 5 31.45 5.03 46.40
N ILE A 6 31.22 5.81 45.35
CA ILE A 6 29.93 5.92 44.68
C ILE A 6 30.02 5.04 43.44
N ILE A 7 29.48 3.82 43.54
CA ILE A 7 29.26 2.94 42.39
C ILE A 7 28.04 3.51 41.65
N ILE A 8 28.28 4.24 40.56
CA ILE A 8 27.23 4.66 39.64
C ILE A 8 26.97 3.49 38.69
N ILE A 9 25.89 2.74 38.94
CA ILE A 9 25.37 1.74 38.00
C ILE A 9 24.69 2.51 36.86
N LEU A 10 25.40 2.68 35.75
CA LEU A 10 24.86 3.23 34.52
C LEU A 10 24.00 2.15 33.84
N LEU A 11 22.72 2.07 34.19
CA LEU A 11 21.71 1.29 33.47
C LEU A 11 21.46 1.94 32.11
N ILE A 12 22.21 1.51 31.10
CA ILE A 12 21.92 1.82 29.70
C ILE A 12 20.64 1.04 29.35
N PHE A 13 19.48 1.68 29.53
CA PHE A 13 18.25 1.27 28.87
C PHE A 13 18.48 1.45 27.37
N ILE A 14 18.94 0.39 26.70
CA ILE A 14 18.86 0.30 25.25
C ILE A 14 17.37 0.10 24.96
N SER A 15 16.60 1.19 24.95
CA SER A 15 15.25 1.19 24.43
C SER A 15 15.38 0.81 22.96
N SER A 16 15.18 -0.46 22.66
CA SER A 16 15.08 -0.96 21.30
C SER A 16 13.90 -0.25 20.66
N CYS A 17 14.18 0.84 19.95
CA CYS A 17 13.19 1.58 19.19
C CYS A 17 12.94 0.76 17.92
N SER A 18 12.14 -0.30 18.05
CA SER A 18 11.62 -1.00 16.87
C SER A 18 10.88 0.04 16.01
N PRO A 19 11.21 0.18 14.72
CA PRO A 19 10.50 1.13 13.86
C PRO A 19 9.01 0.78 13.88
N LYS A 20 8.18 1.72 14.34
CA LYS A 20 6.74 1.54 14.40
C LYS A 20 6.20 1.53 12.97
N ILE A 21 5.65 0.40 12.54
CA ILE A 21 4.95 0.29 11.27
C ILE A 21 3.65 1.10 11.39
N ASN A 22 3.47 2.09 10.51
CA ASN A 22 2.25 2.87 10.44
C ASN A 22 1.28 2.19 9.47
N TYR A 23 0.06 1.92 9.94
CA TYR A 23 -1.03 1.41 9.11
C TYR A 23 -1.92 2.57 8.67
N ILE A 24 -2.54 2.42 7.51
CA ILE A 24 -3.50 3.41 7.02
C ILE A 24 -4.76 3.33 7.89
N ASP A 25 -5.11 4.44 8.56
CA ASP A 25 -6.26 4.52 9.46
C ASP A 25 -7.20 5.66 9.02
N GLY A 26 -8.51 5.47 9.20
CA GLY A 26 -9.54 6.42 8.79
C GLY A 26 -9.81 6.49 7.27
N HIS A 27 -9.16 5.65 6.48
CA HIS A 27 -9.38 5.57 5.03
C HIS A 27 -10.33 4.43 4.66
N LYS A 28 -11.15 4.65 3.63
CA LYS A 28 -12.03 3.60 3.13
C LYS A 28 -11.28 2.72 2.13
N ILE A 29 -11.00 1.48 2.53
CA ILE A 29 -10.36 0.47 1.68
C ILE A 29 -11.41 -0.48 1.13
N ILE A 30 -11.52 -0.57 -0.20
CA ILE A 30 -12.39 -1.52 -0.87
C ILE A 30 -11.53 -2.57 -1.57
N ARG A 31 -11.81 -3.84 -1.28
CA ARG A 31 -11.06 -4.99 -1.81
C ARG A 31 -11.69 -5.47 -3.11
N TYR A 32 -10.84 -5.82 -4.08
CA TYR A 32 -11.26 -6.45 -5.33
C TYR A 32 -12.05 -7.75 -5.08
N GLY A 33 -13.01 -8.05 -5.97
CA GLY A 33 -13.84 -9.26 -5.89
C GLY A 33 -14.92 -9.25 -4.80
N THR A 34 -15.14 -8.12 -4.14
CA THR A 34 -16.23 -7.96 -3.14
C THR A 34 -17.46 -7.29 -3.76
N LYS A 35 -18.64 -7.50 -3.17
CA LYS A 35 -19.87 -6.76 -3.55
C LYS A 35 -19.70 -5.24 -3.43
N GLU A 36 -18.89 -4.80 -2.47
CA GLU A 36 -18.60 -3.37 -2.31
C GLU A 36 -17.80 -2.82 -3.49
N PHE A 37 -16.83 -3.60 -3.99
CA PHE A 37 -16.10 -3.29 -5.22
C PHE A 37 -17.05 -3.20 -6.42
N GLU A 38 -17.91 -4.19 -6.61
CA GLU A 38 -18.89 -4.18 -7.71
C GLU A 38 -19.82 -2.96 -7.66
N ASN A 39 -20.22 -2.55 -6.45
CA ASN A 39 -21.07 -1.38 -6.26
C ASN A 39 -20.31 -0.06 -6.48
N PHE A 40 -19.03 -0.01 -6.13
CA PHE A 40 -18.16 1.10 -6.48
C PHE A 40 -18.03 1.22 -8.00
N GLU A 41 -17.69 0.12 -8.68
CA GLU A 41 -17.50 0.08 -10.13
C GLU A 41 -18.74 0.51 -10.90
N LYS A 42 -19.96 0.27 -10.41
CA LYS A 42 -21.18 0.75 -11.08
C LYS A 42 -21.24 2.27 -11.21
N ASN A 43 -20.70 2.99 -10.23
CA ASN A 43 -20.83 4.44 -10.12
C ASN A 43 -19.55 5.20 -10.51
N ALA A 44 -18.40 4.53 -10.57
CA ALA A 44 -17.14 5.15 -10.96
C ALA A 44 -17.18 5.65 -12.41
N THR A 45 -16.55 6.81 -12.70
CA THR A 45 -16.46 7.33 -14.07
C THR A 45 -15.42 6.54 -14.84
N ILE A 46 -14.21 6.48 -14.29
CA ILE A 46 -13.12 5.62 -14.73
C ILE A 46 -13.35 4.24 -14.11
N LYS A 47 -13.36 3.19 -14.93
CA LYS A 47 -13.48 1.80 -14.46
C LYS A 47 -12.11 1.20 -14.19
N LYS A 48 -12.07 0.07 -13.48
CA LYS A 48 -10.86 -0.70 -13.23
C LYS A 48 -10.05 -0.96 -14.51
N GLU A 49 -10.70 -1.39 -15.59
CA GLU A 49 -10.03 -1.72 -16.85
C GLU A 49 -9.30 -0.51 -17.46
N GLU A 50 -9.91 0.67 -17.37
CA GLU A 50 -9.32 1.92 -17.86
C GLU A 50 -8.18 2.40 -16.94
N ALA A 51 -8.40 2.36 -15.62
CA ALA A 51 -7.35 2.68 -14.65
C ALA A 51 -6.13 1.75 -14.80
N TRP A 52 -6.35 0.48 -15.12
CA TRP A 52 -5.31 -0.49 -15.42
C TRP A 52 -4.56 -0.17 -16.72
N ALA A 53 -5.28 0.23 -17.77
CA ALA A 53 -4.65 0.66 -19.02
C ALA A 53 -3.77 1.90 -18.81
N ILE A 54 -4.25 2.89 -18.04
CA ILE A 54 -3.48 4.08 -17.65
C ILE A 54 -2.19 3.69 -16.93
N GLN A 55 -2.29 2.80 -15.94
CA GLN A 55 -1.13 2.31 -15.20
C GLN A 55 -0.11 1.59 -16.11
N LYS A 56 -0.57 0.76 -17.05
CA LYS A 56 0.30 0.06 -18.03
C LYS A 56 1.04 1.02 -18.92
N GLU A 57 0.38 2.08 -19.38
CA GLU A 57 1.01 3.09 -20.23
C GLU A 57 2.15 3.80 -19.49
N ILE A 58 1.92 4.20 -18.24
CA ILE A 58 2.92 4.89 -17.41
C ILE A 58 4.11 3.97 -17.14
N THR A 59 3.86 2.74 -16.71
CA THR A 59 4.92 1.79 -16.35
C THR A 59 5.74 1.35 -17.55
N SER A 60 5.12 1.23 -18.73
CA SER A 60 5.83 0.99 -20.00
C SER A 60 6.81 2.12 -20.31
N LYS A 61 6.40 3.39 -20.15
CA LYS A 61 7.30 4.55 -20.33
C LYS A 61 8.47 4.56 -19.34
N HIS A 62 8.28 3.98 -18.16
CA HIS A 62 9.29 3.93 -17.10
C HIS A 62 10.02 2.58 -16.96
N GLN A 63 9.78 1.62 -17.87
CA GLN A 63 10.39 0.27 -17.85
C GLN A 63 10.18 -0.52 -16.54
N VAL A 64 9.05 -0.31 -15.86
CA VAL A 64 8.71 -1.04 -14.62
C VAL A 64 7.80 -2.24 -14.94
N PRO A 65 8.11 -3.47 -14.51
CA PRO A 65 7.27 -4.63 -14.76
C PRO A 65 5.89 -4.50 -14.10
N VAL A 66 4.83 -4.75 -14.85
CA VAL A 66 3.42 -4.59 -14.43
C VAL A 66 2.86 -5.83 -13.70
N THR A 67 3.57 -6.94 -13.78
CA THR A 67 3.11 -8.26 -13.32
C THR A 67 3.06 -8.43 -11.80
N HIS A 68 3.40 -7.42 -11.01
CA HIS A 68 3.51 -7.51 -9.55
C HIS A 68 2.72 -6.45 -8.80
N TRP A 69 1.76 -5.81 -9.47
CA TRP A 69 1.03 -4.69 -8.87
C TRP A 69 -0.20 -5.16 -8.12
N LEU A 70 -0.20 -4.95 -6.81
CA LEU A 70 -1.35 -5.18 -5.94
C LEU A 70 -2.38 -4.07 -6.12
N PHE A 71 -3.65 -4.48 -6.27
CA PHE A 71 -4.75 -3.58 -6.55
C PHE A 71 -5.72 -3.39 -5.37
N PHE A 72 -5.97 -2.13 -5.00
CA PHE A 72 -6.98 -1.72 -4.02
C PHE A 72 -7.76 -0.51 -4.53
N ILE A 73 -8.91 -0.23 -3.94
CA ILE A 73 -9.46 1.13 -3.96
C ILE A 73 -9.30 1.74 -2.58
N ILE A 74 -8.69 2.93 -2.52
CA ILE A 74 -8.57 3.72 -1.29
C ILE A 74 -9.11 5.12 -1.58
N ASP A 75 -10.14 5.54 -0.84
CA ASP A 75 -10.81 6.83 -1.00
C ASP A 75 -11.11 7.20 -2.46
N LYS A 76 -11.78 6.26 -3.15
CA LYS A 76 -12.14 6.36 -4.56
C LYS A 76 -10.96 6.42 -5.55
N LYS A 77 -9.76 6.08 -5.13
CA LYS A 77 -8.61 5.96 -6.03
C LYS A 77 -8.25 4.51 -6.21
N TYR A 78 -8.07 4.11 -7.46
CA TYR A 78 -7.44 2.84 -7.81
C TYR A 78 -5.97 2.91 -7.45
N ILE A 79 -5.55 2.08 -6.51
CA ILE A 79 -4.18 2.01 -6.03
C ILE A 79 -3.52 0.78 -6.61
N PHE A 80 -2.43 1.00 -7.33
CA PHE A 80 -1.55 -0.03 -7.81
C PHE A 80 -0.23 0.11 -7.02
N THR A 81 0.12 -0.88 -6.20
CA THR A 81 1.39 -0.88 -5.44
C THR A 81 2.36 -1.97 -5.92
N THR A 82 3.65 -1.63 -6.01
CA THR A 82 4.73 -2.54 -6.45
C THR A 82 5.34 -3.36 -5.32
N SER A 83 5.05 -3.00 -4.07
CA SER A 83 5.56 -3.69 -2.90
C SER A 83 4.55 -4.77 -2.48
N PHE A 84 5.04 -5.86 -1.90
CA PHE A 84 4.21 -6.83 -1.19
C PHE A 84 5.09 -7.64 -0.24
N SER A 85 4.53 -8.11 0.87
CA SER A 85 5.25 -8.94 1.84
C SER A 85 4.51 -10.24 2.13
N SER A 86 5.25 -11.28 2.54
CA SER A 86 4.66 -12.57 2.94
C SER A 86 3.73 -12.46 4.16
N LYS A 87 3.74 -11.33 4.87
CA LYS A 87 2.92 -11.08 6.07
C LYS A 87 1.54 -10.50 5.76
N ARG A 88 1.09 -10.52 4.50
CA ARG A 88 -0.23 -10.00 4.10
C ARG A 88 -0.37 -8.49 4.37
N GLU A 89 0.73 -7.78 4.23
CA GLU A 89 0.82 -6.34 4.39
C GLU A 89 1.74 -5.75 3.32
N THR A 90 1.36 -4.59 2.79
CA THR A 90 2.15 -3.90 1.77
C THR A 90 2.25 -2.42 2.08
N GLU A 91 3.41 -1.85 1.82
CA GLU A 91 3.57 -0.41 1.70
C GLU A 91 2.78 0.11 0.49
N LEU A 92 2.19 1.29 0.63
CA LEU A 92 1.46 1.96 -0.45
C LEU A 92 2.45 2.78 -1.28
N LYS A 93 3.16 2.09 -2.17
CA LYS A 93 4.14 2.67 -3.09
C LYS A 93 3.86 2.26 -4.52
N GLY A 94 3.68 3.24 -5.42
CA GLY A 94 3.35 2.98 -6.81
C GLY A 94 2.53 4.12 -7.40
N ILE A 95 1.38 3.78 -7.98
CA ILE A 95 0.55 4.70 -8.76
C ILE A 95 -0.86 4.64 -8.22
N SER A 96 -1.49 5.81 -8.11
CA SER A 96 -2.91 5.96 -7.90
C SER A 96 -3.57 6.60 -9.10
N VAL A 97 -4.77 6.14 -9.45
CA VAL A 97 -5.63 6.71 -10.49
C VAL A 97 -6.96 7.08 -9.85
N ASP A 98 -7.35 8.35 -9.96
CA ASP A 98 -8.62 8.84 -9.43
C ASP A 98 -9.82 8.31 -10.24
N SER A 99 -10.82 7.73 -9.58
CA SER A 99 -11.95 7.09 -10.27
C SER A 99 -12.92 8.07 -10.93
N ASP A 100 -12.88 9.34 -10.56
CA ASP A 100 -13.80 10.35 -11.06
C ASP A 100 -13.16 11.12 -12.22
N THR A 101 -11.84 11.35 -12.17
CA THR A 101 -11.12 12.22 -13.11
C THR A 101 -10.08 11.52 -13.97
N GLY A 102 -9.63 10.32 -13.60
CA GLY A 102 -8.50 9.65 -14.24
C GLY A 102 -7.15 10.29 -13.91
N GLU A 103 -7.09 11.26 -12.99
CA GLU A 103 -5.84 11.90 -12.57
C GLU A 103 -4.90 10.85 -11.97
N VAL A 104 -3.64 10.90 -12.40
CA VAL A 104 -2.59 9.97 -11.99
C VAL A 104 -1.67 10.64 -10.98
N LYS A 105 -1.42 9.96 -9.86
CA LYS A 105 -0.43 10.39 -8.86
C LYS A 105 0.48 9.24 -8.47
N ASN A 106 1.78 9.52 -8.38
CA ASN A 106 2.70 8.63 -7.69
C ASN A 106 2.41 8.67 -6.19
N ILE A 107 2.40 7.50 -5.56
CA ILE A 107 2.29 7.36 -4.11
C ILE A 107 3.58 6.76 -3.57
N ASP A 108 4.08 7.33 -2.48
CA ASP A 108 5.22 6.81 -1.71
C ASP A 108 4.90 7.00 -0.23
N TYR A 109 3.81 6.37 0.20
CA TYR A 109 3.40 6.42 1.59
C TYR A 109 4.18 5.37 2.37
N LYS A 110 4.84 5.79 3.45
CA LYS A 110 5.43 4.89 4.47
C LYS A 110 4.38 4.16 5.32
N THR A 111 3.21 3.95 4.74
CA THR A 111 2.00 3.47 5.38
C THR A 111 1.62 2.15 4.76
N HIS A 112 1.24 1.19 5.61
CA HIS A 112 0.93 -0.16 5.20
C HIS A 112 -0.58 -0.39 5.13
N VAL A 113 -0.99 -1.20 4.15
CA VAL A 113 -2.34 -1.77 4.06
C VAL A 113 -2.25 -3.28 4.21
N LYS A 114 -3.19 -3.86 4.96
CA LYS A 114 -3.33 -5.32 5.08
C LYS A 114 -4.20 -5.86 3.95
N TYR A 115 -3.86 -7.03 3.44
CA TYR A 115 -4.58 -7.68 2.35
C TYR A 115 -4.71 -9.18 2.58
N GLU A 116 -5.75 -9.81 2.03
CA GLU A 116 -5.98 -11.25 2.21
C GLU A 116 -5.58 -12.04 0.97
N ASN A 117 -5.92 -11.53 -0.21
CA ASN A 117 -5.62 -12.12 -1.51
C ASN A 117 -4.92 -11.09 -2.40
N PHE A 118 -4.12 -11.57 -3.36
CA PHE A 118 -3.47 -10.74 -4.36
C PHE A 118 -4.34 -10.68 -5.62
N TYR A 119 -4.46 -9.49 -6.20
CA TYR A 119 -5.08 -9.30 -7.51
C TYR A 119 -4.32 -8.23 -8.27
N ASN A 120 -4.06 -8.46 -9.56
CA ASN A 120 -3.71 -7.39 -10.50
C ASN A 120 -4.97 -6.89 -11.23
N GLY A 121 -4.83 -5.84 -12.05
CA GLY A 121 -5.92 -5.31 -12.87
C GLY A 121 -6.46 -6.27 -13.94
N ASP A 122 -5.76 -7.38 -14.21
CA ASP A 122 -6.16 -8.45 -15.13
C ASP A 122 -6.87 -9.62 -14.42
N ASN A 123 -7.24 -9.45 -13.14
CA ASN A 123 -7.91 -10.44 -12.30
C ASN A 123 -7.07 -11.69 -12.01
N GLU A 124 -5.76 -11.65 -12.25
CA GLU A 124 -4.87 -12.74 -11.89
C GLU A 124 -4.65 -12.73 -10.37
N THR A 125 -4.96 -13.86 -9.76
CA THR A 125 -4.62 -14.10 -8.36
C THR A 125 -3.22 -14.65 -8.26
N PHE A 126 -2.35 -13.98 -7.50
CA PHE A 126 -1.07 -14.56 -7.13
C PHE A 126 -1.29 -15.49 -5.93
N SER A 127 -1.09 -16.78 -6.15
CA SER A 127 -1.05 -17.77 -5.07
C SER A 127 0.23 -17.58 -4.26
N THR A 128 0.13 -17.48 -2.94
CA THR A 128 1.26 -17.76 -2.03
C THR A 128 1.54 -19.25 -1.98
#